data_AF-A0A2M7XIV1-F1
#
_entry.id   AF-A0A2M7XIV1-F1
#
_cell.length_a   1.000
_cell.length_b   1.000
_cell.length_c   1.000
_cell.angle_alpha   90.00
_cell.angle_beta   90.00
_cell.angle_gamma   90.00
#
_symmetry.space_group_name_H-M   'P 1'
#
loop_
_entity.id
_entity.type
_entity.pdbx_description
1 polymer ?
#
loop_
_entity_poly.entity_id
_entity_poly.type
_entity_poly.pdbx_seq_one_letter_code
_entity_poly.pdbx_strand_id
1 'polypeptide(L)'
;MKNTLITKMIHTENQKIKKMNRQVVESIKNNESITQQVLETSMVPQSFSERLADRVASFGGSRYFIVSLFVFMALWIILNVVRLSNSAFDPFPFILLNLILSCLAAVQAPVIMMSQNRKETIDRRRAENDYLINLKAETQIQMLEEKIDLMVTEQMKNLFKLQEAQTTLLKDIKKHVSK
;
A
#
# COMPACT_ATOMS: atom_id res chain seq x y z
N MET A 1 16.04 43.41 -36.50
CA MET A 1 15.73 41.95 -36.51
C MET A 1 15.91 41.24 -35.15
N LYS A 2 16.81 41.65 -34.24
CA LYS A 2 17.04 40.95 -32.95
C LYS A 2 15.84 40.88 -31.99
N ASN A 3 14.94 41.87 -31.97
CA ASN A 3 13.80 41.88 -31.04
C ASN A 3 12.74 40.81 -31.32
N THR A 4 12.53 40.42 -32.58
CA THR A 4 11.49 39.45 -32.94
C THR A 4 11.84 38.00 -32.56
N LEU A 5 13.13 37.69 -32.44
CA LEU A 5 13.65 36.37 -32.01
C LEU A 5 13.53 36.17 -30.51
N ILE A 6 13.76 37.23 -29.72
CA ILE A 6 13.61 37.21 -28.26
C ILE A 6 12.14 37.00 -27.89
N THR A 7 11.21 37.69 -28.56
CA THR A 7 9.77 37.50 -28.32
C THR A 7 9.30 36.08 -28.72
N LYS A 8 9.85 35.49 -29.79
CA LYS A 8 9.55 34.10 -30.17
C LYS A 8 10.09 33.10 -29.14
N MET A 9 11.32 33.26 -28.63
CA MET A 9 11.87 32.38 -27.58
C MET A 9 11.08 32.47 -26.27
N ILE A 10 10.73 33.68 -25.83
CA ILE A 10 9.90 33.89 -24.61
C ILE A 10 8.53 33.23 -24.79
N HIS A 11 7.91 33.32 -25.97
CA HIS A 11 6.60 32.72 -26.22
C HIS A 11 6.67 31.18 -26.28
N THR A 12 7.72 30.61 -26.86
CA THR A 12 7.95 29.15 -26.89
C THR A 12 8.23 28.58 -25.50
N GLU A 13 9.02 29.26 -24.67
CA GLU A 13 9.26 28.86 -23.27
C GLU A 13 7.98 28.91 -22.45
N ASN A 14 7.18 29.97 -22.59
CA ASN A 14 5.89 30.09 -21.90
C ASN A 14 4.90 28.98 -22.31
N GLN A 15 4.89 28.58 -23.59
CA GLN A 15 4.06 27.45 -24.03
C GLN A 15 4.52 26.11 -23.46
N LYS A 16 5.84 25.89 -23.35
CA LYS A 16 6.42 24.69 -22.72
C LYS A 16 6.04 24.60 -21.24
N ILE A 17 6.16 25.69 -20.49
CA ILE A 17 5.77 25.77 -19.07
C ILE A 17 4.27 25.49 -18.91
N LYS A 18 3.43 26.05 -19.80
CA LYS A 18 1.97 25.83 -19.76
C LYS A 18 1.59 24.38 -20.02
N LYS A 19 2.28 23.71 -20.94
CA LYS A 19 2.08 22.28 -21.24
C LYS A 19 2.49 21.39 -20.06
N MET A 20 3.61 21.73 -19.42
CA MET A 20 4.14 21.02 -18.27
C MET A 20 3.27 21.20 -17.02
N ASN A 21 2.75 22.41 -16.76
CA ASN A 21 1.76 22.64 -15.70
C ASN A 21 0.47 21.86 -15.95
N ARG A 22 0.02 21.75 -17.21
CA ARG A 22 -1.18 20.98 -17.55
C ARG A 22 -0.97 19.48 -17.29
N GLN A 23 0.18 18.94 -17.66
CA GLN A 23 0.55 17.55 -17.34
C GLN A 23 0.63 17.32 -15.83
N VAL A 24 1.24 18.23 -15.05
CA VAL A 24 1.28 18.12 -13.59
C VAL A 24 -0.13 18.12 -12.98
N VAL A 25 -1.03 18.98 -13.46
CA VAL A 25 -2.43 19.02 -12.99
C VAL A 25 -3.19 17.75 -13.35
N GLU A 26 -2.96 17.18 -14.54
CA GLU A 26 -3.52 15.88 -14.94
C GLU A 26 -2.98 14.73 -14.09
N SER A 27 -1.69 14.71 -13.81
CA SER A 27 -1.05 13.74 -12.91
C SER A 27 -1.56 13.86 -11.48
N ILE A 28 -1.86 15.08 -10.99
CA ILE A 28 -2.48 15.31 -9.66
C ILE A 28 -3.91 14.79 -9.60
N LYS A 29 -4.71 15.00 -10.65
CA LYS A 29 -6.09 14.50 -10.73
C LYS A 29 -6.14 12.95 -10.74
N ASN A 30 -5.21 12.32 -11.46
CA ASN A 30 -5.05 10.86 -11.40
C ASN A 30 -4.45 10.38 -10.05
N ASN A 31 -3.74 11.27 -9.34
CA ASN A 31 -3.15 10.99 -8.03
C ASN A 31 -4.22 10.80 -6.94
N GLU A 32 -5.27 11.64 -6.95
CA GLU A 32 -6.40 11.56 -6.01
C GLU A 32 -7.23 10.29 -6.21
N SER A 33 -7.47 9.89 -7.47
CA SER A 33 -8.29 8.72 -7.80
C SER A 33 -7.71 7.40 -7.26
N ILE A 34 -6.39 7.18 -7.38
CA ILE A 34 -5.76 5.96 -6.85
C ILE A 34 -5.79 5.95 -5.32
N THR A 35 -5.54 7.10 -4.69
CA THR A 35 -5.57 7.22 -3.22
C THR A 35 -6.99 6.97 -2.68
N GLN A 36 -8.00 7.50 -3.36
CA GLN A 36 -9.42 7.27 -3.04
C GLN A 36 -9.82 5.80 -3.24
N GLN A 37 -9.40 5.15 -4.34
CA GLN A 37 -9.73 3.75 -4.62
C GLN A 37 -9.11 2.77 -3.58
N VAL A 38 -7.90 3.07 -3.10
CA VAL A 38 -7.26 2.32 -1.99
C VAL A 38 -8.02 2.54 -0.67
N LEU A 39 -8.46 3.78 -0.41
CA LEU A 39 -9.23 4.11 0.79
C LEU A 39 -10.61 3.44 0.79
N GLU A 40 -11.31 3.43 -0.35
CA GLU A 40 -12.63 2.81 -0.53
C GLU A 40 -12.58 1.28 -0.41
N THR A 41 -11.51 0.64 -0.93
CA THR A 41 -11.28 -0.80 -0.77
C THR A 41 -11.21 -1.22 0.70
N SER A 42 -10.81 -0.31 1.60
CA SER A 42 -10.71 -0.57 3.04
C SER A 42 -12.07 -0.51 3.76
N MET A 43 -13.11 0.05 3.12
CA MET A 43 -14.42 0.31 3.70
C MET A 43 -15.53 -0.63 3.19
N VAL A 44 -15.19 -1.87 2.80
CA VAL A 44 -16.21 -2.85 2.44
C VAL A 44 -17.08 -3.14 3.69
N PRO A 45 -18.40 -2.91 3.63
CA PRO A 45 -19.29 -3.15 4.77
C PRO A 45 -19.31 -4.65 5.09
N GLN A 46 -18.96 -5.00 6.32
CA GLN A 46 -18.91 -6.39 6.75
C GLN A 46 -20.30 -6.95 6.99
N SER A 47 -20.60 -8.09 6.37
CA SER A 47 -21.81 -8.86 6.64
C SER A 47 -21.82 -9.34 8.10
N PHE A 48 -23.01 -9.55 8.66
CA PHE A 48 -23.18 -10.04 10.03
C PHE A 48 -22.44 -11.37 10.27
N SER A 49 -22.42 -12.25 9.26
CA SER A 49 -21.69 -13.53 9.30
C SER A 49 -20.19 -13.35 9.38
N GLU A 50 -19.63 -12.37 8.68
CA GLU A 50 -18.20 -12.06 8.67
C GLU A 50 -17.75 -11.48 10.03
N ARG A 51 -18.59 -10.62 10.63
CA ARG A 51 -18.34 -10.07 11.97
C ARG A 51 -18.37 -11.14 13.05
N LEU A 52 -19.26 -12.11 12.94
CA LEU A 52 -19.35 -13.24 13.86
C LEU A 52 -18.13 -14.16 13.70
N ALA A 53 -17.77 -14.51 12.46
CA ALA A 53 -16.60 -15.33 12.16
C ALA A 53 -15.32 -14.70 12.71
N ASP A 54 -15.17 -13.38 12.61
CA ASP A 54 -14.02 -12.66 13.18
C ASP A 54 -13.93 -12.70 14.69
N ARG A 55 -15.07 -12.56 15.36
CA ARG A 55 -15.12 -12.64 16.82
C ARG A 55 -14.80 -14.06 17.29
N VAL A 56 -15.30 -15.08 16.58
CA VAL A 56 -15.00 -16.48 16.88
C VAL A 56 -13.53 -16.81 16.58
N ALA A 57 -12.97 -16.34 15.46
CA ALA A 57 -11.58 -16.58 15.08
C ALA A 57 -10.59 -15.87 16.02
N SER A 58 -10.89 -14.63 16.44
CA SER A 58 -10.07 -13.91 17.41
C SER A 58 -10.12 -14.52 18.81
N PHE A 59 -11.29 -15.04 19.22
CA PHE A 59 -11.44 -15.76 20.48
C PHE A 59 -10.74 -17.12 20.45
N GLY A 60 -10.97 -17.92 19.41
CA GLY A 60 -10.36 -19.23 19.23
C GLY A 60 -8.85 -19.21 18.99
N GLY A 61 -8.31 -18.10 18.45
CA GLY A 61 -6.86 -17.89 18.25
C GLY A 61 -6.12 -17.41 19.49
N SER A 62 -6.81 -17.12 20.60
CA SER A 62 -6.17 -16.63 21.82
C SER A 62 -5.51 -17.76 22.61
N ARG A 63 -4.26 -17.55 23.04
CA ARG A 63 -3.55 -18.46 23.97
C ARG A 63 -4.33 -18.74 25.26
N TYR A 64 -5.16 -17.80 25.71
CA TYR A 64 -5.99 -17.95 26.90
C TYR A 64 -7.18 -18.89 26.70
N PHE A 65 -7.72 -19.00 25.47
CA PHE A 65 -8.80 -19.93 25.15
C PHE A 65 -8.33 -21.38 25.27
N ILE A 66 -7.14 -21.67 24.74
CA ILE A 66 -6.50 -22.99 24.82
C ILE A 66 -6.31 -23.39 26.29
N VAL A 67 -5.74 -22.50 27.11
CA VAL A 67 -5.55 -22.77 28.55
C VAL A 67 -6.87 -23.00 29.27
N SER A 68 -7.90 -22.19 29.00
CA SER A 68 -9.24 -22.37 29.57
C SER A 68 -9.84 -23.74 29.23
N LEU A 69 -9.67 -24.21 27.99
CA LEU A 69 -10.16 -25.52 27.56
C LEU A 69 -9.48 -26.68 28.28
N PHE A 70 -8.16 -26.59 28.50
CA PHE A 70 -7.43 -27.58 29.32
C PHE A 70 -7.88 -27.56 30.79
N VAL A 71 -8.09 -26.38 31.37
CA VAL A 71 -8.59 -26.25 32.75
C VAL A 71 -9.99 -26.84 32.87
N PHE A 72 -10.88 -26.55 31.93
CA PHE A 72 -12.22 -27.12 31.88
C PHE A 72 -12.18 -28.65 31.80
N MET A 73 -11.33 -29.21 30.93
CA MET A 73 -11.15 -30.65 30.80
C MET A 73 -10.64 -31.29 32.11
N ALA A 74 -9.63 -30.68 32.74
CA ALA A 74 -9.11 -31.13 34.03
C ALA A 74 -10.18 -31.09 35.13
N LEU A 75 -10.96 -30.01 35.20
CA LEU A 75 -12.05 -29.87 36.17
C LEU A 75 -13.14 -30.93 35.95
N TRP A 76 -13.51 -31.18 34.69
CA TRP A 76 -14.51 -32.20 34.32
C TRP A 76 -14.07 -33.60 34.75
N ILE A 77 -12.80 -33.94 34.51
CA ILE A 77 -12.21 -35.22 34.93
C ILE A 77 -12.22 -35.34 36.45
N ILE A 78 -11.73 -34.32 37.17
CA ILE A 78 -11.67 -34.33 38.64
C ILE A 78 -13.08 -34.50 39.25
N LEU A 79 -14.07 -33.75 38.75
CA LEU A 79 -15.46 -33.85 39.24
C LEU A 79 -16.06 -35.24 39.02
N ASN A 80 -15.82 -35.86 37.87
CA ASN A 80 -16.35 -37.19 37.57
C ASN A 80 -15.62 -38.31 38.31
N VAL A 81 -14.30 -38.18 38.52
CA VAL A 81 -13.50 -39.14 39.30
C VAL A 81 -13.87 -39.08 40.79
N VAL A 82 -14.03 -37.88 41.37
CA VAL A 82 -14.43 -37.73 42.78
C VAL A 82 -15.86 -38.24 43.02
N ARG A 83 -16.76 -38.05 42.05
CA ARG A 83 -18.16 -38.51 42.14
C ARG A 83 -18.35 -40.00 41.80
N LEU A 84 -17.27 -40.71 41.43
CA LEU A 84 -17.31 -42.11 40.99
C LEU A 84 -17.93 -43.07 42.03
N SER A 85 -17.88 -42.72 43.32
CA SER A 85 -18.44 -43.55 44.40
C SER A 85 -19.96 -43.49 44.54
N ASN A 86 -20.67 -42.52 43.95
CA ASN A 86 -22.08 -42.24 44.28
C ASN A 86 -23.00 -41.99 43.05
N SER A 87 -22.58 -42.43 41.86
CA SER A 87 -23.16 -42.16 40.52
C SER A 87 -22.46 -41.02 39.77
N ALA A 88 -21.39 -41.38 39.04
CA ALA A 88 -20.69 -40.48 38.12
C ALA A 88 -21.59 -40.12 36.92
N PHE A 89 -21.49 -38.86 36.46
CA PHE A 89 -22.25 -38.34 35.32
C PHE A 89 -21.63 -38.78 33.99
N ASP A 90 -20.30 -38.87 33.92
CA ASP A 90 -19.53 -39.31 32.76
C ASP A 90 -18.40 -40.25 33.24
N PRO A 91 -18.69 -41.56 33.43
CA PRO A 91 -17.71 -42.54 33.87
C PRO A 91 -16.57 -42.72 32.87
N PHE A 92 -15.40 -43.15 33.36
CA PHE A 92 -14.28 -43.54 32.48
C PHE A 92 -14.77 -44.58 31.46
N PRO A 93 -14.62 -44.36 30.13
CA PRO A 93 -13.63 -43.52 29.43
C PRO A 93 -14.08 -42.11 28.98
N PHE A 94 -15.04 -41.46 29.65
CA PHE A 94 -15.54 -40.09 29.38
C PHE A 94 -16.16 -39.88 27.98
N ILE A 95 -17.24 -40.61 27.68
CA ILE A 95 -17.88 -40.58 26.36
C ILE A 95 -18.49 -39.21 26.01
N LEU A 96 -19.06 -38.52 27.00
CA LEU A 96 -19.70 -37.22 26.77
C LEU A 96 -18.66 -36.13 26.49
N LEU A 97 -17.59 -36.11 27.28
CA LEU A 97 -16.46 -35.21 27.06
C LEU A 97 -15.88 -35.41 25.64
N ASN A 98 -15.66 -36.67 25.24
CA ASN A 98 -15.13 -36.99 23.92
C ASN A 98 -16.07 -36.54 22.78
N LEU A 99 -17.38 -36.70 22.95
CA LEU A 99 -18.38 -36.24 21.99
C LEU A 99 -18.32 -34.70 21.81
N ILE A 100 -18.24 -33.96 22.92
CA ILE A 100 -18.17 -32.50 22.90
C ILE A 100 -16.89 -32.02 22.21
N LEU A 101 -15.73 -32.61 22.55
CA LEU A 101 -14.45 -32.25 21.93
C LEU A 101 -14.45 -32.56 20.43
N SER A 102 -15.01 -33.71 20.02
CA SER A 102 -15.11 -34.10 18.61
C SER A 102 -15.98 -33.13 17.81
N CYS A 103 -17.13 -32.72 18.36
CA CYS A 103 -18.00 -31.71 17.76
C CYS A 103 -17.30 -30.35 17.64
N LEU A 104 -16.60 -29.93 18.70
CA LEU A 104 -15.85 -28.68 18.70
C LEU A 104 -14.75 -28.67 17.63
N ALA A 105 -14.00 -29.76 17.51
CA ALA A 105 -12.95 -29.91 16.49
C ALA A 105 -13.53 -29.91 15.06
N ALA A 106 -14.67 -30.56 14.84
CA ALA A 106 -15.33 -30.59 13.53
C ALA A 106 -15.73 -29.20 13.04
N VAL A 107 -16.22 -28.33 13.93
CA VAL A 107 -16.57 -26.93 13.59
C VAL A 107 -15.33 -26.04 13.47
N GLN A 108 -14.23 -26.39 14.14
CA GLN A 108 -13.02 -25.58 14.17
C GLN A 108 -12.36 -25.44 12.79
N ALA A 109 -12.23 -26.53 12.02
CA ALA A 109 -11.52 -26.49 10.73
C ALA A 109 -12.18 -25.55 9.69
N PRO A 110 -13.51 -25.59 9.46
CA PRO A 110 -14.18 -24.64 8.56
C PRO A 110 -14.08 -23.19 9.04
N VAL A 111 -14.19 -22.93 10.34
CA VAL A 111 -14.07 -21.56 10.88
C VAL A 111 -12.66 -21.02 10.67
N ILE A 112 -11.63 -21.84 10.90
CA ILE A 112 -10.24 -21.49 10.59
C ILE A 112 -10.10 -21.22 9.10
N MET A 113 -10.59 -22.10 8.23
CA MET A 113 -10.51 -21.94 6.78
C MET A 113 -11.23 -20.68 6.28
N MET A 114 -12.40 -20.36 6.83
CA MET A 114 -13.11 -19.10 6.53
C MET A 114 -12.29 -17.88 6.93
N SER A 115 -11.67 -17.91 8.12
CA SER A 115 -10.80 -16.83 8.58
C SER A 115 -9.53 -16.68 7.73
N GLN A 116 -8.98 -17.80 7.25
CA GLN A 116 -7.81 -17.85 6.37
C GLN A 116 -8.13 -17.31 4.97
N ASN A 117 -9.18 -17.82 4.31
CA ASN A 117 -9.63 -17.35 2.99
C ASN A 117 -9.89 -15.83 2.99
N ARG A 118 -10.43 -15.32 4.10
CA ARG A 118 -10.65 -13.88 4.26
C ARG A 118 -9.35 -13.10 4.39
N LYS A 119 -8.41 -13.55 5.23
CA LYS A 119 -7.08 -12.93 5.33
C LYS A 119 -6.35 -12.94 4.00
N GLU A 120 -6.37 -14.05 3.28
CA GLU A 120 -5.75 -14.17 1.96
C GLU A 120 -6.35 -13.18 0.95
N THR A 121 -7.67 -12.99 0.96
CA THR A 121 -8.33 -12.00 0.09
C THR A 121 -7.89 -10.57 0.43
N ILE A 122 -7.78 -10.25 1.71
CA ILE A 122 -7.30 -8.93 2.17
C ILE A 122 -5.83 -8.73 1.78
N ASP A 123 -4.98 -9.73 2.03
CA ASP A 123 -3.56 -9.69 1.72
C ASP A 123 -3.32 -9.57 0.21
N ARG A 124 -4.11 -10.26 -0.62
CA ARG A 124 -4.06 -10.12 -2.09
C ARG A 124 -4.40 -8.70 -2.53
N ARG A 125 -5.49 -8.11 -2.01
CA ARG A 125 -5.86 -6.72 -2.33
C ARG A 125 -4.79 -5.73 -1.87
N ARG A 126 -4.19 -5.94 -0.71
CA ARG A 126 -3.08 -5.12 -0.22
C ARG A 126 -1.88 -5.22 -1.16
N ALA A 127 -1.50 -6.43 -1.58
CA ALA A 127 -0.40 -6.63 -2.52
C ALA A 127 -0.66 -5.97 -3.89
N GLU A 128 -1.89 -6.06 -4.41
CA GLU A 128 -2.30 -5.37 -5.65
C GLU A 128 -2.15 -3.84 -5.51
N ASN A 129 -2.62 -3.28 -4.39
CA ASN A 129 -2.49 -1.84 -4.12
C ASN A 129 -1.02 -1.41 -3.98
N ASP A 130 -0.20 -2.18 -3.25
CA ASP A 130 1.23 -1.90 -3.09
C ASP A 130 1.95 -1.95 -4.44
N TYR A 131 1.59 -2.91 -5.31
CA TYR A 131 2.11 -2.98 -6.68
C TYR A 131 1.75 -1.73 -7.50
N LEU A 132 0.50 -1.28 -7.45
CA LEU A 132 0.06 -0.07 -8.16
C LEU A 132 0.77 1.19 -7.65
N ILE A 133 1.00 1.30 -6.34
CA ILE A 133 1.76 2.41 -5.74
C ILE A 133 3.21 2.38 -6.23
N ASN A 134 3.85 1.21 -6.27
CA ASN A 134 5.22 1.07 -6.75
C ASN A 134 5.35 1.42 -8.23
N LEU A 135 4.48 0.89 -9.10
CA LEU A 135 4.47 1.20 -10.53
C LEU A 135 4.29 2.71 -10.78
N LYS A 136 3.44 3.33 -9.96
CA LYS A 136 3.21 4.77 -10.00
C LYS A 136 4.44 5.56 -9.55
N ALA A 137 5.10 5.15 -8.47
CA ALA A 137 6.34 5.77 -8.00
C ALA A 137 7.44 5.67 -9.08
N GLU A 138 7.57 4.51 -9.73
CA GLU A 138 8.48 4.31 -10.85
C GLU A 138 8.20 5.28 -12.00
N THR A 139 6.95 5.37 -12.44
CA THR A 139 6.57 6.33 -13.49
C THR A 139 6.87 7.77 -13.10
N GLN A 140 6.63 8.16 -11.85
CA GLN A 140 6.93 9.52 -11.36
C GLN A 140 8.43 9.81 -11.37
N ILE A 141 9.26 8.82 -11.01
CA ILE A 141 10.72 8.94 -11.07
C ILE A 141 11.18 9.14 -12.52
N GLN A 142 10.64 8.36 -13.47
CA GLN A 142 10.95 8.53 -14.90
C GLN A 142 10.56 9.92 -15.43
N MET A 143 9.40 10.45 -15.04
CA MET A 143 9.01 11.82 -15.42
C MET A 143 9.92 12.89 -14.80
N LEU A 144 10.39 12.67 -13.57
CA LEU A 144 11.34 13.57 -12.92
C LEU A 144 12.69 13.56 -13.65
N GLU A 145 13.16 12.38 -14.04
CA GLU A 145 14.39 12.21 -14.85
C GLU A 145 14.29 12.96 -16.17
N GLU A 146 13.21 12.77 -16.93
CA GLU A 146 12.97 13.49 -18.20
C GLU A 146 12.96 15.01 -17.99
N LYS A 147 12.32 15.48 -16.92
CA LYS A 147 12.25 16.91 -16.59
C LYS A 147 13.63 17.47 -16.22
N ILE A 148 14.44 16.72 -15.48
CA ILE A 148 15.80 17.10 -15.13
C ILE A 148 16.65 17.20 -16.39
N ASP A 149 16.59 16.23 -17.30
CA ASP A 149 17.33 16.24 -18.56
C ASP A 149 16.96 17.45 -19.44
N LEU A 150 15.67 17.77 -19.52
CA LEU A 150 15.20 18.97 -20.23
C LEU A 150 15.75 20.25 -19.60
N MET A 151 15.77 20.35 -18.27
CA MET A 151 16.34 21.50 -17.57
C MET A 151 17.84 21.62 -17.78
N VAL A 152 18.58 20.52 -17.65
CA VAL A 152 20.04 20.46 -17.87
C VAL A 152 20.38 20.91 -19.30
N THR A 153 19.63 20.43 -20.29
CA THR A 153 19.80 20.82 -21.69
C THR A 153 19.59 22.32 -21.90
N GLU A 154 18.57 22.89 -21.25
CA GLU A 154 18.28 24.33 -21.35
C GLU A 154 19.36 25.18 -20.66
N GLN A 155 19.82 24.76 -19.48
CA GLN A 155 20.93 25.40 -18.78
C GLN A 155 22.21 25.36 -19.61
N MET A 156 22.50 24.24 -20.26
CA MET A 156 23.68 24.11 -21.13
C MET A 156 23.62 25.06 -22.33
N LYS A 157 22.46 25.23 -22.96
CA LYS A 157 22.28 26.24 -24.03
C LYS A 157 22.51 27.66 -23.52
N ASN A 158 22.04 27.97 -22.32
CA ASN A 158 22.24 29.29 -21.72
C ASN A 158 23.71 29.57 -21.42
N LEU A 159 24.46 28.56 -20.94
CA LEU A 159 25.92 28.65 -20.76
C LEU A 159 26.64 28.90 -22.10
N PHE A 160 26.27 28.19 -23.17
CA PHE A 160 26.84 28.43 -24.51
C PHE A 160 26.58 29.85 -25.02
N LYS A 161 25.35 30.36 -24.86
CA LYS A 161 25.00 31.74 -25.24
C LYS A 161 25.84 32.77 -24.46
N LEU A 162 26.05 32.54 -23.17
CA LEU A 162 26.90 33.40 -22.33
C LEU A 162 28.36 33.36 -22.79
N GLN A 163 28.88 32.18 -23.11
CA GLN A 163 30.25 32.02 -23.62
C GLN A 163 30.44 32.69 -25.00
N GLU A 164 29.45 32.58 -25.88
CA GLU A 164 29.44 33.25 -27.19
C GLU A 164 29.45 34.79 -27.04
N ALA A 165 28.66 35.31 -26.09
CA ALA A 165 28.65 36.73 -25.78
C ALA A 165 30.02 37.21 -25.24
N GLN A 166 30.63 36.44 -24.33
CA GLN A 166 31.97 36.75 -23.81
C GLN A 166 33.05 36.70 -24.89
N THR A 167 33.04 35.69 -25.75
CA THR A 167 34.02 35.58 -26.85
C THR A 167 33.85 36.69 -27.89
N THR A 168 32.62 37.12 -28.15
CA THR A 168 32.34 38.27 -29.02
C THR A 168 32.90 39.56 -28.41
N LEU A 169 32.63 39.81 -27.12
CA LEU A 169 33.21 40.95 -26.40
C LEU A 169 34.75 40.94 -26.42
N LEU A 170 35.38 39.79 -26.20
CA LEU A 170 36.84 39.66 -26.29
C LEU A 170 37.38 39.96 -27.69
N LYS A 171 36.70 39.51 -28.75
CA LYS A 171 37.06 39.84 -30.14
C LYS A 171 36.97 41.34 -30.40
N ASP A 172 35.92 42.00 -29.91
CA ASP A 172 35.73 43.45 -30.08
C ASP A 172 36.79 44.25 -29.32
N ILE A 173 37.10 43.88 -28.07
CA ILE A 173 38.18 44.49 -27.28
C ILE A 173 39.52 44.32 -27.98
N LYS A 174 39.85 43.11 -28.45
CA LYS A 174 41.09 42.85 -29.21
C LYS A 174 41.19 43.75 -30.44
N LYS A 175 40.08 43.97 -31.14
CA LYS A 175 40.03 44.80 -32.36
C LYS A 175 40.27 46.28 -32.06
N HIS A 176 39.82 46.76 -30.90
CA HIS A 176 40.06 48.13 -30.44
C HIS A 176 41.46 48.36 -29.86
N VAL A 177 42.08 47.35 -29.24
CA VAL A 177 43.44 47.42 -28.70
C VAL A 177 44.52 47.29 -29.80
N SER A 178 44.19 46.66 -30.93
CA SER A 178 45.10 46.45 -32.07
C SER A 178 45.19 47.65 -33.04
N LYS A 179 44.69 48.82 -32.65
CA LYS A 179 44.64 50.04 -33.46
C LYS A 179 45.39 51.15 -32.74
#